data_AF-A0A2N0NZ23-F1
#
_entry.id   AF-A0A2N0NZ23-F1
#
_cell.length_a   1.000
_cell.length_b   1.000
_cell.length_c   1.000
_cell.angle_alpha   90.00
_cell.angle_beta   90.00
_cell.angle_gamma   90.00
#
_symmetry.space_group_name_H-M   'P 1'
#
loop_
_entity.id
_entity.type
_entity.pdbx_description
1 polymer ?
#
loop_
_entity_poly.entity_id
_entity_poly.type
_entity_poly.pdbx_seq_one_letter_code
_entity_poly.pdbx_strand_id
1 'polypeptide(L)' 'EIRFFDEFNVSLEVLEEFFEKWRGRPALSILTSNSIYKEEDYKNLIDKYKNNGVIKSFKCESEEYVEDMN' A
#
# COMPACT_ATOMS: atom_id res chain seq x y z
N GLU A 1 -4.26 0.81 -10.53
CA GLU A 1 -3.88 1.60 -9.34
C GLU A 1 -5.00 1.48 -8.32
N ILE A 2 -4.67 1.37 -7.03
CA ILE A 2 -5.61 1.31 -5.91
C ILE A 2 -5.32 2.51 -5.01
N ARG A 3 -6.38 3.20 -4.57
CA ARG A 3 -6.30 4.32 -3.65
C ARG A 3 -7.27 4.10 -2.49
N PHE A 4 -6.80 4.25 -1.26
CA PHE A 4 -7.64 4.20 -0.06
C PHE A 4 -7.12 5.18 0.99
N PHE A 5 -8.01 6.03 1.49
CA PHE A 5 -7.72 7.15 2.37
C PHE A 5 -8.64 7.10 3.59
N ASP A 6 -8.58 8.11 4.46
CA ASP A 6 -9.31 8.20 5.72
C ASP A 6 -8.88 7.14 6.76
N GLU A 7 -9.72 6.90 7.78
CA GLU A 7 -9.57 5.83 8.76
C GLU A 7 -9.73 4.41 8.16
N PHE A 8 -9.83 4.27 6.83
CA PHE A 8 -9.86 2.96 6.20
C PHE A 8 -8.48 2.31 6.29
N ASN A 9 -8.37 1.31 7.15
CA ASN A 9 -7.19 0.50 7.29
C ASN A 9 -7.51 -0.99 7.15
N VAL A 10 -6.59 -1.71 6.53
CA VAL A 10 -6.63 -3.17 6.37
C VAL A 10 -5.62 -3.78 7.33
N SER A 11 -5.99 -4.83 8.05
CA SER A 11 -5.03 -5.55 8.90
C SER A 11 -3.89 -6.14 8.08
N LEU A 12 -2.73 -6.33 8.71
CA LEU A 12 -1.54 -6.90 8.07
C LEU A 12 -1.84 -8.26 7.40
N GLU A 13 -2.60 -9.12 8.08
CA GLU A 13 -2.99 -10.45 7.60
C GLU A 13 -3.86 -10.37 6.32
N VAL A 14 -4.88 -9.53 6.32
CA VAL A 14 -5.78 -9.37 5.16
C VAL A 14 -5.01 -8.73 3.99
N LEU A 15 -4.08 -7.82 4.27
CA LEU A 15 -3.25 -7.22 3.25
C LEU A 15 -2.28 -8.25 2.61
N GLU A 16 -1.69 -9.13 3.42
CA GLU A 16 -0.85 -10.24 2.93
C GLU A 16 -1.66 -11.20 2.06
N GLU A 17 -2.84 -11.64 2.54
CA GLU A 17 -3.73 -12.52 1.79
C GLU A 17 -4.12 -11.90 0.44
N PHE A 18 -4.43 -10.60 0.44
CA PHE A 18 -4.73 -9.85 -0.77
C PHE A 18 -3.56 -9.88 -1.78
N PHE A 19 -2.34 -9.61 -1.33
CA PHE A 19 -1.17 -9.62 -2.22
C PHE A 19 -0.80 -11.01 -2.73
N GLU A 20 -0.94 -12.06 -1.90
CA GLU A 20 -0.77 -13.44 -2.33
C GLU A 20 -1.75 -13.81 -3.46
N LYS A 21 -3.04 -13.48 -3.28
CA LYS A 21 -4.07 -13.72 -4.30
C LYS A 21 -3.91 -12.86 -5.54
N TRP A 22 -3.14 -11.77 -5.46
CA TRP A 22 -2.85 -10.90 -6.60
C TRP A 22 -1.73 -11.42 -7.50
N ARG A 23 -0.96 -12.43 -7.07
CA ARG A 23 0.13 -12.99 -7.88
C ARG A 23 -0.34 -13.44 -9.28
N GLY A 24 0.52 -13.24 -10.28
CA GLY A 24 0.23 -13.54 -11.68
C GLY A 24 -0.63 -12.49 -12.41
N ARG A 25 -1.04 -11.42 -11.72
CA ARG A 25 -1.74 -10.26 -12.31
C ARG A 25 -0.78 -9.10 -12.54
N PRO A 26 -1.19 -8.07 -13.31
CA PRO A 26 -0.40 -6.84 -13.44
C PRO A 26 -0.07 -6.20 -12.08
N ALA A 27 1.15 -5.71 -11.94
CA ALA A 27 1.67 -5.14 -10.71
C ALA A 27 0.86 -3.92 -10.23
N LEU A 28 0.66 -3.83 -8.92
CA LEU A 28 -0.15 -2.81 -8.26
C LEU A 28 0.62 -1.51 -8.02
N SER A 29 -0.03 -0.39 -8.29
CA SER A 29 0.33 0.91 -7.72
C SER A 29 -0.68 1.24 -6.63
N ILE A 30 -0.22 1.53 -5.41
CA ILE A 30 -1.04 1.77 -4.21
C ILE A 30 -0.70 3.13 -3.62
N LEU A 31 -1.71 3.92 -3.28
CA LEU A 31 -1.61 5.20 -2.60
C LEU A 31 -2.56 5.23 -1.39
N THR A 32 -2.05 5.65 -0.24
CA THR A 32 -2.82 5.79 1.01
C THR A 32 -2.30 6.94 1.86
N SER A 33 -3.10 7.38 2.84
CA SER A 33 -2.72 8.40 3.83
C SER A 33 -2.54 7.88 5.26
N ASN A 34 -2.93 6.63 5.52
CA ASN A 34 -2.95 6.12 6.88
C ASN A 34 -1.53 5.81 7.40
N SER A 35 -1.19 6.33 8.59
CA SER A 35 0.14 6.22 9.18
C SER A 35 0.51 4.81 9.62
N ILE A 36 -0.46 3.88 9.80
CA ILE A 36 -0.15 2.49 10.17
C ILE A 36 0.77 1.80 9.14
N TYR A 37 0.69 2.21 7.87
CA TYR A 37 1.52 1.65 6.79
C TYR A 37 2.98 2.12 6.88
N LYS A 38 3.31 2.98 7.85
CA LYS A 38 4.68 3.38 8.20
C LYS A 38 5.27 2.52 9.32
N GLU A 39 4.48 1.65 9.95
CA GLU A 39 4.98 0.67 10.93
C GLU A 39 5.87 -0.39 10.27
N GLU A 40 6.78 -0.98 11.03
CA GLU A 40 7.83 -1.87 10.54
C GLU A 40 7.25 -3.13 9.88
N ASP A 41 6.24 -3.75 10.48
CA ASP A 41 5.62 -4.96 9.95
C ASP A 41 4.96 -4.73 8.58
N TYR A 42 4.25 -3.60 8.41
CA TYR A 42 3.65 -3.23 7.12
C TYR A 42 4.71 -2.91 6.07
N LYS A 43 5.77 -2.18 6.44
CA LYS A 43 6.90 -1.89 5.53
C LYS A 43 7.56 -3.18 5.03
N ASN A 44 7.86 -4.10 5.94
CA ASN A 44 8.47 -5.38 5.61
C ASN A 44 7.58 -6.20 4.65
N LEU A 45 6.26 -6.21 4.89
CA LEU A 45 5.30 -6.86 4.00
C LEU A 45 5.30 -6.20 2.62
N ILE A 46 5.18 -4.88 2.56
CA ILE A 46 5.16 -4.13 1.29
C ILE A 46 6.44 -4.37 0.49
N ASP A 47 7.61 -4.34 1.14
CA ASP A 47 8.89 -4.54 0.45
C ASP A 47 9.07 -5.98 -0.03
N LYS A 48 8.59 -6.99 0.72
CA LYS A 48 8.48 -8.38 0.25
C LYS A 48 7.70 -8.45 -1.08
N TYR A 49 6.56 -7.75 -1.20
CA TYR A 49 5.74 -7.77 -2.41
C TYR A 49 6.18 -6.83 -3.52
N LYS A 50 7.02 -5.83 -3.23
CA LYS A 50 7.78 -5.11 -4.27
C LYS A 50 8.83 -6.01 -4.90
N ASN A 51 9.60 -6.72 -4.07
CA ASN A 51 10.68 -7.59 -4.53
C ASN A 51 10.20 -8.76 -5.38
N ASN A 52 8.98 -9.25 -5.13
CA ASN A 52 8.37 -10.31 -5.95
C ASN A 52 7.52 -9.79 -7.13
N GLY A 53 7.49 -8.47 -7.36
CA GLY A 53 6.84 -7.85 -8.51
C GLY A 53 5.32 -7.70 -8.41
N VAL A 54 4.69 -8.05 -7.27
CA VAL A 54 3.25 -7.82 -7.05
C VAL A 54 2.96 -6.34 -6.91
N ILE A 55 3.84 -5.58 -6.26
CA ILE A 55 3.72 -4.13 -6.07
C ILE A 55 4.73 -3.42 -6.96
N LYS A 56 4.22 -2.59 -7.87
CA LYS A 56 5.00 -1.64 -8.66
C LYS A 56 5.40 -0.41 -7.84
N SER A 57 4.47 0.14 -7.08
CA SER A 57 4.70 1.32 -6.25
C SER A 57 3.76 1.35 -5.06
N PHE A 58 4.25 1.76 -3.90
CA PHE A 58 3.44 1.99 -2.70
C PHE A 58 3.82 3.34 -2.11
N LYS A 59 2.84 4.23 -1.94
CA LYS A 59 3.02 5.56 -1.37
C LYS A 59 2.09 5.76 -0.19
N CYS A 60 2.64 6.25 0.91
CA CYS A 60 1.91 6.65 2.11
C CYS A 60 2.18 8.14 2.35
N GLU A 61 1.25 8.99 1.92
CA GLU A 61 1.38 10.45 1.95
C GLU A 61 0.38 11.01 2.96
N SER A 62 0.83 11.83 3.92
CA SER A 62 -0.10 12.48 4.86
C SER A 62 -1.05 13.42 4.11
N GLU A 63 -2.33 13.43 4.51
CA GLU A 63 -3.37 14.32 3.96
C GLU A 63 -3.04 15.82 4.06
N GLU A 64 -2.00 16.18 4.83
CA GLU A 64 -1.53 17.56 5.01
C GLU A 64 -0.87 18.18 3.75
N TYR A 65 -0.75 17.45 2.63
CA TYR A 65 -0.17 17.95 1.37
C TYR A 65 -1.12 17.86 0.16
N VAL A 66 -2.43 18.10 0.34
CA VAL A 66 -3.39 18.22 -0.78
C VAL A 66 -3.62 19.68 -1.21
N GLU A 67 -2.62 20.56 -1.05
CA GLU A 67 -2.68 21.92 -1.63
C GLU A 67 -1.89 22.08 -2.95
N ASP A 68 -1.05 21.12 -3.35
CA ASP A 68 -0.16 21.29 -4.52
C ASP A 68 -0.12 20.06 -5.47
N MET A 69 -1.29 19.59 -5.89
CA MET A 69 -1.42 18.67 -7.04
C MET A 69 -2.46 19.14 -8.05
N ASN A 70 -2.37 20.43 -8.44
CA ASN A 70 -2.97 20.96 -9.68
C ASN A 70 -2.06 20.69 -10.89
#